data_AF-A0A7V5EZV1-F1
#
_entry.id   AF-A0A7V5EZV1-F1
#
_cell.length_a   1.000
_cell.length_b   1.000
_cell.length_c   1.000
_cell.angle_alpha   90.00
_cell.angle_beta   90.00
_cell.angle_gamma   90.00
#
_symmetry.space_group_name_H-M   'P 1'
#
loop_
_entity.id
_entity.type
_entity.pdbx_description
1 polymer ?
#
loop_
_entity_poly.entity_id
_entity_poly.type
_entity_poly.pdbx_seq_one_letter_code
_entity_poly.pdbx_strand_id
1 'polypeptide(L)' 'MNKKSFFSILLIFNICLFPLPAFERAGATQETADQLIENGKDFYDKGDFEHAALSWGKAMHKVNAEKDPGIYL' A
#
# COMPACT_ATOMS: atom_id res chain seq x y z
N MET A 1 38.91 20.87 14.45
CA MET A 1 37.72 19.99 14.36
C MET A 1 37.07 20.20 13.00
N ASN A 2 37.17 19.22 12.10
CA ASN A 2 36.78 19.39 10.69
C ASN A 2 35.25 19.35 10.56
N LYS A 3 34.65 20.40 9.98
CA LYS A 3 33.19 20.58 9.86
C LYS A 3 32.46 19.35 9.27
N LYS A 4 33.14 18.59 8.42
CA LYS A 4 32.66 17.34 7.79
C LYS A 4 32.42 16.21 8.81
N SER A 5 33.25 16.12 9.85
CA SER A 5 33.15 15.06 10.86
C SER A 5 31.99 15.30 11.84
N PHE A 6 31.64 16.57 12.07
CA PHE A 6 30.49 16.95 12.90
C PHE A 6 29.16 16.59 12.22
N PHE A 7 29.04 16.85 10.91
CA PHE A 7 27.86 16.47 10.13
C PHE A 7 27.61 14.96 10.12
N SER A 8 28.68 14.17 10.04
CA SER A 8 28.56 12.70 10.02
C SER A 8 27.99 12.14 11.34
N ILE A 9 28.42 12.70 12.47
CA ILE A 9 27.95 12.28 13.80
C ILE A 9 26.49 12.73 14.03
N LEU A 10 26.12 13.92 13.56
CA LEU A 10 24.75 14.43 13.64
C LEU A 10 23.75 13.57 12.85
N LEU A 11 24.17 13.07 11.68
CA LEU A 11 23.35 12.22 10.82
C LEU A 11 23.11 10.84 11.43
N ILE A 12 24.13 10.25 12.07
CA ILE A 12 24.00 8.96 12.78
C ILE A 12 23.12 9.12 14.04
N PHE A 13 23.24 10.24 14.75
CA PHE A 13 22.41 10.52 15.93
C PHE A 13 20.91 10.65 15.59
N ASN A 14 20.58 11.25 14.44
CA ASN A 14 19.19 11.42 14.00
C ASN A 14 18.52 10.08 13.62
N ILE A 15 19.28 9.15 13.03
CA ILE A 15 18.77 7.81 12.66
C ILE A 15 18.53 6.93 13.90
N CYS A 16 19.36 7.04 14.94
CA CYS A 16 19.21 6.23 16.16
C CYS A 16 18.13 6.74 17.13
N LEU A 17 17.78 8.04 17.12
CA LEU A 17 16.78 8.60 18.03
C LEU A 17 15.34 8.56 17.51
N PHE A 18 15.14 8.27 16.23
CA PHE A 18 13.83 7.98 15.66
C PHE A 18 13.75 6.48 15.39
N PRO A 19 13.36 5.65 16.37
CA PRO A 19 12.84 4.34 16.02
C PRO A 19 11.65 4.63 15.12
N LEU A 20 11.80 4.39 13.80
CA LEU A 20 10.65 4.34 12.92
C LEU A 20 9.64 3.44 13.65
N PRO A 21 8.40 3.92 13.93
CA PRO A 21 7.39 3.03 14.45
C PRO A 21 7.35 1.88 13.45
N ALA A 22 7.61 0.67 13.96
CA ALA A 22 7.58 -0.54 13.18
C ALA A 22 6.35 -0.41 12.28
N PHE A 23 6.57 -0.36 10.97
CA PHE A 23 5.51 -0.45 10.00
C PHE A 23 4.81 -1.75 10.34
N GLU A 24 3.75 -1.66 11.14
CA GLU A 24 2.93 -2.78 11.50
C GLU A 24 2.54 -3.36 10.16
N ARG A 25 3.04 -4.56 9.88
CA ARG A 25 2.44 -5.42 8.88
C ARG A 25 1.04 -5.66 9.42
N ALA A 26 0.14 -4.72 9.12
CA ALA A 26 -1.29 -4.90 9.23
C ALA A 26 -1.53 -6.27 8.61
N GLY A 27 -2.00 -7.22 9.42
CA GLY A 27 -2.24 -8.57 8.99
C GLY A 27 -3.03 -8.48 7.70
N ALA A 28 -2.38 -8.78 6.59
CA ALA A 28 -2.93 -8.56 5.27
C ALA A 28 -4.00 -9.65 5.07
N THR A 29 -5.17 -9.43 5.66
CA THR A 29 -6.40 -10.03 5.17
C THR A 29 -6.49 -9.59 3.73
N GLN A 30 -6.11 -10.51 2.85
CA GLN A 30 -6.07 -10.28 1.42
C GLN A 30 -7.50 -10.01 0.97
N GLU A 31 -7.82 -8.74 0.75
CA GLU A 31 -9.17 -8.33 0.33
C GLU A 31 -9.57 -9.12 -0.92
N THR A 32 -10.76 -9.73 -0.88
CA THR A 32 -11.29 -10.44 -2.05
C THR A 32 -11.72 -9.43 -3.11
N ALA A 33 -11.87 -9.89 -4.36
CA ALA A 33 -12.44 -9.05 -5.42
C ALA A 33 -13.82 -8.51 -5.03
N ASP A 34 -14.66 -9.34 -4.41
CA ASP A 34 -16.01 -8.95 -3.95
C ASP A 34 -15.97 -7.85 -2.89
N GLN A 35 -15.06 -7.95 -1.91
CA GLN A 35 -14.89 -6.92 -0.89
C GLN A 35 -14.46 -5.58 -1.50
N LEU A 36 -13.57 -5.61 -2.50
CA LEU A 36 -13.15 -4.41 -3.22
C LEU A 36 -14.26 -3.82 -4.09
N ILE A 37 -15.16 -4.66 -4.63
CA ILE A 37 -16.35 -4.21 -5.37
C ILE A 37 -17.31 -3.48 -4.44
N GLU A 38 -17.61 -4.06 -3.28
CA GLU A 38 -18.49 -3.43 -2.27
C GLU A 38 -17.90 -2.14 -1.74
N ASN A 39 -16.60 -2.12 -1.40
CA ASN A 39 -15.92 -0.89 -0.98
C ASN A 39 -16.02 0.22 -2.04
N GLY A 40 -15.88 -0.14 -3.32
CA GLY A 40 -16.04 0.83 -4.40
C GLY A 40 -17.46 1.40 -4.51
N LYS A 41 -18.50 0.59 -4.25
CA LYS A 41 -19.90 1.07 -4.19
C LYS A 41 -20.09 2.05 -3.03
N ASP A 42 -19.57 1.71 -1.85
CA ASP A 42 -19.65 2.58 -0.68
C ASP A 42 -19.01 3.96 -0.93
N PHE A 43 -17.86 3.99 -1.60
CA PHE A 43 -17.21 5.25 -1.99
C PHE A 43 -18.02 6.01 -3.04
N TYR A 44 -18.58 5.31 -4.03
CA TYR A 44 -19.43 5.90 -5.06
C TYR A 44 -20.66 6.58 -4.46
N ASP A 45 -21.35 5.91 -3.52
CA ASP A 45 -22.54 6.45 -2.85
C ASP A 45 -22.23 7.69 -2.00
N LYS A 46 -20.99 7.81 -1.51
CA LYS A 46 -20.48 8.99 -0.80
C LYS A 46 -20.00 10.11 -1.72
N GLY A 47 -19.97 9.87 -3.04
CA GLY A 47 -19.43 10.80 -4.05
C GLY A 47 -17.90 10.81 -4.13
N ASP A 48 -17.22 9.87 -3.47
CA ASP A 48 -15.77 9.73 -3.49
C ASP A 48 -15.32 8.87 -4.68
N PHE A 49 -15.36 9.47 -5.86
CA PHE A 49 -15.12 8.75 -7.11
C PHE A 49 -13.68 8.25 -7.28
N GLU A 50 -12.71 8.93 -6.65
CA GLU A 50 -11.30 8.55 -6.74
C GLU A 50 -11.06 7.21 -6.02
N HIS A 51 -11.55 7.10 -4.77
CA HIS A 51 -11.43 5.86 -4.01
C HIS A 51 -12.31 4.74 -4.58
N ALA A 52 -13.46 5.07 -5.18
CA ALA A 52 -14.28 4.10 -5.89
C ALA A 52 -13.52 3.49 -7.09
N ALA A 53 -12.94 4.34 -7.95
CA ALA A 53 -12.17 3.91 -9.11
C ALA A 53 -10.96 3.06 -8.72
N LEU A 54 -10.23 3.47 -7.66
CA LEU A 54 -9.11 2.70 -7.12
C LEU A 54 -9.54 1.31 -6.63
N SER A 55 -10.66 1.22 -5.92
CA SER A 55 -11.18 -0.04 -5.36
C SER A 55 -11.58 -1.01 -6.47
N TRP A 56 -12.32 -0.54 -7.48
CA TRP A 56 -12.69 -1.37 -8.63
C TRP A 56 -11.50 -1.75 -9.50
N GLY A 57 -10.50 -0.87 -9.65
CA GLY A 57 -9.25 -1.21 -10.34
C GLY A 57 -8.53 -2.38 -9.66
N LYS A 58 -8.42 -2.37 -8.33
CA LYS A 58 -7.85 -3.48 -7.56
C LYS A 58 -8.67 -4.77 -7.72
N ALA A 59 -10.00 -4.67 -7.71
CA ALA A 59 -10.87 -5.83 -7.93
C ALA A 59 -10.64 -6.46 -9.31
N MET A 60 -10.57 -5.63 -10.35
CA MET A 60 -10.30 -6.07 -11.73
C MET A 60 -8.94 -6.78 -11.85
N HIS A 61 -7.89 -6.23 -11.22
CA HIS A 61 -6.59 -6.88 -11.21
C HIS A 61 -6.62 -8.25 -10.54
N LYS A 62 -7.39 -8.43 -9.45
CA LYS A 62 -7.55 -9.73 -8.78
C LYS A 62 -8.31 -10.74 -9.63
N VAL A 63 -9.44 -10.34 -10.20
CA VAL A 63 -10.22 -11.22 -11.09
C VAL A 63 -9.40 -11.63 -12.32
N ASN A 64 -8.61 -10.72 -12.88
CA ASN A 64 -7.74 -11.01 -14.01
C ASN A 64 -6.54 -11.87 -13.63
N ALA A 65 -5.99 -11.72 -12.41
CA ALA A 65 -4.93 -12.58 -11.89
C ALA A 65 -5.44 -14.01 -11.61
N GLU A 66 -6.68 -14.16 -11.14
CA GLU A 66 -7.35 -15.48 -11.04
C GLU A 66 -7.64 -16.08 -12.43
N LYS A 67 -7.69 -15.24 -13.46
CA LYS A 67 -7.84 -15.60 -14.87
C LYS A 67 -6.50 -15.83 -15.59
N ASP A 68 -5.39 -16.05 -14.89
CA ASP A 68 -4.17 -16.55 -15.52
C ASP A 68 -4.54 -17.76 -16.39
N PRO A 69 -4.49 -17.66 -17.73
CA PRO A 69 -4.86 -18.74 -18.61
C PRO A 69 -3.75 -19.78 -18.49
N GLY A 70 -3.86 -20.64 -17.48
CA GLY A 70 -3.06 -21.83 -17.37
C GLY A 70 -3.08 -22.53 -18.73
N ILE A 71 -1.95 -22.46 -19.42
CA ILE A 71 -1.60 -23.25 -20.60
C ILE A 71 -2.53 -23.02 -21.81
N TYR A 72 -2.11 -22.13 -22.70
CA TYR A 72 -2.21 -22.43 -24.14
C TYR A 72 -0.79 -22.68 -24.66
N LEU A 73 -0.39 -23.96 -24.54
CA LEU A 73 0.76 -24.66 -25.15
C LEU A 73 2.17 -24.12 -24.88
#